data_AF-A0A519WRJ3-F1
#
_entry.id   AF-A0A519WRJ3-F1
#
_cell.length_a   1.000
_cell.length_b   1.000
_cell.length_c   1.000
_cell.angle_alpha   90.00
_cell.angle_beta   90.00
_cell.angle_gamma   90.00
#
_symmetry.space_group_name_H-M   'P 1'
#
loop_
_entity.id
_entity.type
_entity.pdbx_description
1 polymer ?
#
loop_
_entity_poly.entity_id
_entity_poly.type
_entity_poly.pdbx_seq_one_letter_code
_entity_poly.pdbx_strand_id
1 'polypeptide(L)'
;AKESRRKSAEALKDLLKSGSGQTQGQMQRPGMRNQSSAFKKPQIDTAKFKLPHANNWIEVGASAYANDSDLKASFSNYGKYKVDVFAPGFMINSTVPGSKYEEFDGTSMAAPVVAGLSALLLSYYPDLKPYQVREIIMKSVTKVQQKVKYKNDKNETVRSPFSDISVSGGIVNAYNALKMAASYPVK
;
A
#
# COMPACT_ATOMS: atom_id res chain seq x y z
N ALA A 1 -24.21 29.05 48.09
CA ALA A 1 -23.70 28.23 46.97
C ALA A 1 -24.37 28.48 45.60
N LYS A 2 -25.57 29.09 45.51
CA LYS A 2 -26.24 29.42 44.23
C LYS A 2 -25.89 30.81 43.65
N GLU A 3 -25.20 31.64 44.43
CA GLU A 3 -25.00 33.07 44.11
C GLU A 3 -23.62 33.38 43.49
N SER A 4 -22.58 32.58 43.76
CA SER A 4 -21.28 32.76 43.09
C SER A 4 -21.28 32.27 41.63
N ARG A 5 -22.16 31.32 41.27
CA ARG A 5 -22.35 30.86 39.89
C ARG A 5 -23.11 31.84 39.01
N ARG A 6 -23.89 32.78 39.59
CA ARG A 6 -24.58 33.83 38.83
C ARG A 6 -23.62 34.95 38.42
N LYS A 7 -22.71 35.36 39.32
CA LYS A 7 -21.69 36.39 39.02
C LYS A 7 -20.72 35.99 37.90
N SER A 8 -20.35 34.70 37.81
CA SER A 8 -19.47 34.19 36.75
C SER A 8 -20.15 34.09 35.38
N ALA A 9 -21.46 33.90 35.33
CA ALA A 9 -22.22 33.81 34.08
C ALA A 9 -22.55 35.19 33.49
N GLU A 10 -22.56 36.24 34.31
CA GLU A 10 -22.83 37.63 33.91
C GLU A 10 -21.57 38.28 33.33
N ALA A 11 -20.41 38.06 33.96
CA ALA A 11 -19.11 38.52 33.45
C ALA A 11 -18.74 37.92 32.07
N LEU A 12 -19.20 36.70 31.77
CA LEU A 12 -18.95 36.05 30.48
C LEU A 12 -19.83 36.62 29.35
N LYS A 13 -20.99 37.21 29.68
CA LYS A 13 -21.90 37.82 28.70
C LYS A 13 -21.44 39.21 28.27
N ASP A 14 -20.81 39.96 29.16
CA ASP A 14 -20.25 41.27 28.83
C ASP A 14 -19.00 41.17 27.95
N LEU A 15 -18.20 40.11 28.13
CA LEU A 15 -17.05 39.82 27.25
C LEU A 15 -17.48 39.43 25.82
N LEU A 16 -18.68 38.87 25.65
CA LEU A 16 -19.23 38.47 24.34
C LEU A 16 -19.96 39.62 23.61
N LYS A 17 -20.29 40.72 24.31
CA LYS A 17 -20.97 41.89 23.70
C LYS A 17 -20.01 42.93 23.14
N SER A 18 -18.73 42.93 23.52
CA SER A 18 -17.74 43.91 23.01
C SER A 18 -17.07 43.52 21.68
N GLY A 19 -17.48 42.40 21.06
CA GLY A 19 -16.81 41.86 19.86
C GLY A 19 -17.49 42.17 18.51
N SER A 20 -18.67 42.79 18.49
CA SER A 20 -19.44 43.02 17.26
C SER A 20 -19.54 44.51 16.91
N GLY A 21 -18.53 45.03 16.21
CA GLY A 21 -18.58 46.30 15.49
C GLY A 21 -18.17 46.09 14.05
N GLN A 22 -19.13 46.10 13.13
CA GLN A 22 -18.87 46.16 11.69
C GLN A 22 -18.29 47.54 11.34
N THR A 23 -17.22 47.55 10.55
CA THR A 23 -16.89 48.72 9.72
C THR A 23 -16.49 48.23 8.34
N GLN A 24 -17.34 48.56 7.36
CA GLN A 24 -17.04 48.42 5.94
C GLN A 24 -15.89 49.38 5.61
N GLY A 25 -14.73 48.81 5.32
CA GLY A 25 -13.64 49.47 4.61
C GLY A 25 -13.12 48.48 3.59
N GLN A 26 -13.45 48.69 2.31
CA GLN A 26 -12.84 47.93 1.23
C GLN A 26 -11.34 48.28 1.18
N MET A 27 -10.51 47.41 1.74
CA MET A 27 -9.11 47.29 1.38
C MET A 27 -8.89 45.85 0.92
N GLN A 28 -8.79 45.67 -0.39
CA GLN A 28 -8.37 44.41 -0.99
C GLN A 28 -6.97 44.10 -0.48
N ARG A 29 -6.88 43.11 0.41
CA ARG A 29 -5.62 42.50 0.80
C ARG A 29 -4.97 41.90 -0.44
N PRO A 30 -3.74 42.30 -0.82
CA PRO A 30 -3.04 41.68 -1.92
C PRO A 30 -2.96 40.17 -1.69
N GLY A 31 -3.37 39.40 -2.69
CA GLY A 31 -3.46 37.94 -2.59
C GLY A 31 -2.15 37.34 -2.09
N MET A 32 -2.21 36.71 -0.91
CA MET A 32 -1.24 35.67 -0.57
C MET A 32 -1.41 34.56 -1.59
N ARG A 33 -0.56 34.59 -2.63
CA ARG A 33 -0.31 33.45 -3.51
C ARG A 33 -0.05 32.26 -2.60
N ASN A 34 -0.97 31.30 -2.61
CA ASN A 34 -0.76 30.00 -1.99
C ASN A 34 0.34 29.28 -2.79
N GLN A 35 1.59 29.67 -2.58
CA GLN A 35 2.74 28.85 -2.95
C GLN A 35 2.95 27.84 -1.81
N SER A 36 1.96 26.99 -1.56
CA SER A 36 2.31 25.60 -1.32
C SER A 36 2.82 25.10 -2.67
N SER A 37 4.07 25.44 -3.02
CA SER A 37 4.80 24.63 -3.97
C SER A 37 4.77 23.25 -3.34
N ALA A 38 3.88 22.40 -3.86
CA ALA A 38 3.87 21.01 -3.49
C ALA A 38 5.33 20.59 -3.63
N PHE A 39 5.98 20.27 -2.50
CA PHE A 39 7.28 19.62 -2.54
C PHE A 39 7.02 18.35 -3.35
N LYS A 40 7.24 18.46 -4.66
CA LYS A 40 7.07 17.37 -5.59
C LYS A 40 8.22 16.46 -5.19
N LYS A 41 7.91 15.46 -4.35
CA LYS A 41 8.90 14.50 -3.84
C LYS A 41 9.81 14.21 -5.00
N PRO A 42 11.14 14.46 -4.88
CA PRO A 42 12.05 14.28 -5.99
C PRO A 42 11.75 12.90 -6.57
N GLN A 43 11.36 12.89 -7.84
CA GLN A 43 11.02 11.66 -8.53
C GLN A 43 12.36 10.95 -8.74
N ILE A 44 12.77 10.19 -7.74
CA ILE A 44 13.97 9.35 -7.85
C ILE A 44 13.59 8.29 -8.86
N ASP A 45 14.15 8.42 -10.05
CA ASP A 45 14.15 7.36 -11.04
C ASP A 45 15.01 6.22 -10.50
N THR A 46 14.38 5.40 -9.68
CA THR A 46 14.97 4.21 -9.08
C THR A 46 15.30 3.13 -10.10
N ALA A 47 14.88 3.26 -11.36
CA ALA A 47 15.38 2.38 -12.41
C ALA A 47 16.84 2.74 -12.79
N LYS A 48 17.28 3.98 -12.51
CA LYS A 48 18.69 4.41 -12.67
C LYS A 48 19.59 4.00 -11.50
N PHE A 49 19.02 3.61 -10.36
CA PHE A 49 19.78 3.19 -9.18
C PHE A 49 19.56 1.71 -8.92
N LYS A 50 20.60 0.88 -9.10
CA LYS A 50 20.65 -0.46 -8.50
C LYS A 50 20.80 -0.30 -6.99
N LEU A 51 19.68 -0.06 -6.30
CA LEU A 51 19.66 -0.07 -4.85
C LEU A 51 19.93 -1.52 -4.38
N PRO A 52 20.72 -1.72 -3.33
CA PRO A 52 20.91 -3.06 -2.77
C PRO A 52 19.55 -3.60 -2.32
N HIS A 53 19.03 -4.59 -3.04
CA HIS A 53 17.88 -5.36 -2.57
C HIS A 53 18.37 -6.34 -1.51
N ALA A 54 17.79 -6.27 -0.32
CA ALA A 54 18.01 -7.28 0.69
C ALA A 54 17.60 -8.65 0.12
N ASN A 55 18.51 -9.61 0.18
CA ASN A 55 18.33 -10.95 -0.41
C ASN A 55 17.25 -11.79 0.32
N ASN A 56 16.75 -11.30 1.45
CA ASN A 56 15.72 -11.90 2.29
C ASN A 56 14.46 -11.03 2.43
N TRP A 57 14.33 -9.95 1.65
CA TRP A 57 13.14 -9.08 1.63
C TRP A 57 12.27 -9.39 0.41
N ILE A 58 10.95 -9.40 0.58
CA ILE A 58 10.00 -9.56 -0.53
C ILE A 58 9.09 -8.34 -0.57
N GLU A 59 9.18 -7.55 -1.63
CA GLU A 59 8.26 -6.43 -1.84
C GLU A 59 6.95 -6.92 -2.49
N VAL A 60 5.81 -6.67 -1.83
CA VAL A 60 4.52 -7.27 -2.20
C VAL A 60 3.54 -6.22 -2.73
N GLY A 61 3.11 -6.39 -3.98
CA GLY A 61 1.96 -5.68 -4.56
C GLY A 61 0.63 -6.39 -4.27
N ALA A 62 -0.48 -5.66 -4.39
CA ALA A 62 -1.81 -6.21 -4.20
C ALA A 62 -2.51 -6.50 -5.54
N SER A 63 -3.02 -7.72 -5.69
CA SER A 63 -3.93 -8.09 -6.78
C SER A 63 -5.38 -7.95 -6.37
N ALA A 64 -6.22 -7.59 -7.33
CA ALA A 64 -7.68 -7.63 -7.22
C ALA A 64 -8.20 -9.06 -7.37
N TYR A 65 -9.51 -9.24 -7.14
CA TYR A 65 -10.19 -10.53 -7.33
C TYR A 65 -10.40 -10.89 -8.80
N ALA A 66 -10.54 -9.90 -9.67
CA ALA A 66 -10.85 -10.10 -11.08
C ALA A 66 -9.62 -10.55 -11.88
N ASN A 67 -9.72 -11.70 -12.54
CA ASN A 67 -8.66 -12.21 -13.42
C ASN A 67 -8.74 -11.60 -14.82
N ASP A 68 -8.66 -10.28 -14.89
CA ASP A 68 -8.78 -9.52 -16.13
C ASP A 68 -7.77 -8.37 -16.17
N SER A 69 -8.08 -7.32 -16.94
CA SER A 69 -7.23 -6.13 -17.03
C SER A 69 -7.08 -5.35 -15.72
N ASP A 70 -7.97 -5.56 -14.76
CA ASP A 70 -8.03 -4.88 -13.47
C ASP A 70 -7.47 -5.77 -12.33
N LEU A 71 -6.78 -6.86 -12.69
CA LEU A 71 -6.09 -7.77 -11.77
C LEU A 71 -5.06 -7.08 -10.86
N LYS A 72 -4.43 -5.99 -11.32
CA LYS A 72 -3.64 -5.14 -10.43
C LYS A 72 -4.60 -4.25 -9.65
N ALA A 73 -4.61 -4.34 -8.31
CA ALA A 73 -5.45 -3.47 -7.50
C ALA A 73 -5.10 -1.99 -7.77
N SER A 74 -6.12 -1.15 -7.93
CA SER A 74 -5.97 0.24 -8.38
C SER A 74 -5.11 1.08 -7.45
N PHE A 75 -5.15 0.80 -6.14
CA PHE A 75 -4.33 1.44 -5.10
C PHE A 75 -2.90 0.88 -5.02
N SER A 76 -2.64 -0.30 -5.58
CA SER A 76 -1.35 -0.98 -5.40
C SER A 76 -0.25 -0.19 -6.08
N ASN A 77 0.90 -0.09 -5.41
CA ASN A 77 2.11 0.35 -6.07
C ASN A 77 2.57 -0.71 -7.10
N TYR A 78 3.46 -0.31 -8.00
CA TYR A 78 4.00 -1.17 -9.04
C TYR A 78 5.44 -0.75 -9.39
N GLY A 79 6.19 -1.67 -10.00
CA GLY A 79 7.49 -1.36 -10.55
C GLY A 79 8.26 -2.61 -10.94
N LYS A 80 8.72 -2.64 -12.20
CA LYS A 80 9.51 -3.73 -12.80
C LYS A 80 10.68 -4.23 -11.95
N TYR A 81 11.31 -3.32 -11.20
CA TYR A 81 12.49 -3.60 -10.39
C TYR A 81 12.25 -3.47 -8.89
N LYS A 82 11.07 -3.01 -8.48
CA LYS A 82 10.78 -2.70 -7.07
C LYS A 82 9.84 -3.69 -6.43
N VAL A 83 8.78 -4.06 -7.14
CA VAL A 83 7.76 -4.97 -6.61
C VAL A 83 8.14 -6.37 -7.04
N ASP A 84 8.43 -7.24 -6.08
CA ASP A 84 8.90 -8.59 -6.36
C ASP A 84 7.75 -9.48 -6.85
N VAL A 85 6.66 -9.52 -6.10
CA VAL A 85 5.51 -10.39 -6.34
C VAL A 85 4.21 -9.65 -6.07
N PHE A 86 3.11 -10.15 -6.62
CA PHE A 86 1.77 -9.73 -6.22
C PHE A 86 1.10 -10.83 -5.39
N ALA A 87 0.21 -10.43 -4.48
CA ALA A 87 -0.64 -11.34 -3.73
C ALA A 87 -2.05 -10.75 -3.56
N PRO A 88 -3.08 -11.58 -3.30
CA PRO A 88 -4.44 -11.10 -3.05
C PRO A 88 -4.47 -10.05 -1.93
N GLY A 89 -5.01 -8.87 -2.25
CA GLY A 89 -5.07 -7.75 -1.30
C GLY A 89 -6.30 -6.86 -1.45
N PHE A 90 -7.30 -7.27 -2.23
CA PHE A 90 -8.55 -6.56 -2.43
C PHE A 90 -9.72 -7.41 -1.92
N MET A 91 -10.62 -6.81 -1.15
CA MET A 91 -11.75 -7.46 -0.47
C MET A 91 -11.31 -8.70 0.33
N ILE A 92 -10.22 -8.55 1.09
CA ILE A 92 -9.72 -9.64 1.93
C ILE A 92 -10.47 -9.63 3.24
N ASN A 93 -11.31 -10.63 3.46
CA ASN A 93 -12.04 -10.83 4.70
C ASN A 93 -11.07 -11.27 5.81
N SER A 94 -10.93 -10.48 6.87
CA SER A 94 -10.02 -10.73 7.98
C SER A 94 -10.62 -10.39 9.34
N THR A 95 -9.97 -10.85 10.41
CA THR A 95 -10.47 -10.67 11.78
C THR A 95 -10.31 -9.24 12.26
N VAL A 96 -11.36 -8.72 12.90
CA VAL A 96 -11.34 -7.45 13.64
C VAL A 96 -11.76 -7.68 15.10
N PRO A 97 -11.42 -6.75 16.03
CA PRO A 97 -11.81 -6.88 17.43
C PRO A 97 -13.32 -7.15 17.63
N GLY A 98 -13.64 -7.94 18.64
CA GLY A 98 -15.03 -8.30 18.98
C GLY A 98 -15.57 -9.52 18.25
N SER A 99 -14.70 -10.48 17.88
CA SER A 99 -15.07 -11.74 17.21
C SER A 99 -15.80 -11.53 15.88
N LYS A 100 -15.35 -10.53 15.11
CA LYS A 100 -15.95 -10.12 13.84
C LYS A 100 -14.96 -10.29 12.69
N TYR A 101 -15.52 -10.23 11.50
CA TYR A 101 -14.78 -10.24 10.25
C TYR A 101 -15.23 -9.06 9.40
N GLU A 102 -14.27 -8.40 8.77
CA GLU A 102 -14.51 -7.30 7.84
C GLU A 102 -13.58 -7.44 6.64
N GLU A 103 -14.04 -6.96 5.48
CA GLU A 103 -13.27 -6.92 4.25
C GLU A 103 -12.41 -5.65 4.21
N PHE A 104 -11.12 -5.84 3.98
CA PHE A 104 -10.18 -4.73 3.80
C PHE A 104 -9.39 -4.85 2.51
N ASP A 105 -8.98 -3.67 2.03
CA ASP A 105 -8.14 -3.47 0.86
C ASP A 105 -6.78 -2.96 1.29
N GLY A 106 -5.71 -3.57 0.78
CA GLY A 106 -4.38 -3.04 0.96
C GLY A 106 -3.25 -3.99 0.59
N THR A 107 -2.08 -3.41 0.30
CA THR A 107 -0.84 -4.18 0.31
C THR A 107 -0.53 -4.72 1.72
N SER A 108 -1.07 -4.08 2.77
CA SER A 108 -1.11 -4.60 4.14
C SER A 108 -1.84 -5.93 4.27
N MET A 109 -2.77 -6.26 3.37
CA MET A 109 -3.45 -7.56 3.33
C MET A 109 -2.73 -8.55 2.41
N ALA A 110 -2.09 -8.06 1.35
CA ALA A 110 -1.25 -8.87 0.48
C ALA A 110 0.04 -9.38 1.16
N ALA A 111 0.69 -8.52 1.96
CA ALA A 111 1.92 -8.86 2.68
C ALA A 111 1.77 -10.08 3.62
N PRO A 112 0.76 -10.17 4.51
CA PRO A 112 0.58 -11.34 5.37
C PRO A 112 0.21 -12.61 4.60
N VAL A 113 -0.35 -12.53 3.39
CA VAL A 113 -0.51 -13.72 2.52
C VAL A 113 0.85 -14.30 2.14
N VAL A 114 1.80 -13.44 1.74
CA VAL A 114 3.18 -13.88 1.40
C VAL A 114 3.94 -14.33 2.65
N ALA A 115 3.74 -13.67 3.80
CA ALA A 115 4.31 -14.11 5.07
C ALA A 115 3.79 -15.49 5.48
N GLY A 116 2.49 -15.74 5.34
CA GLY A 116 1.87 -17.05 5.58
C GLY A 116 2.41 -18.12 4.64
N LEU A 117 2.60 -17.80 3.35
CA LEU A 117 3.25 -18.70 2.39
C LEU A 117 4.70 -19.02 2.81
N SER A 118 5.46 -18.02 3.26
CA SER A 118 6.83 -18.23 3.74
C SER A 118 6.86 -19.13 4.97
N ALA A 119 5.94 -18.92 5.91
CA ALA A 119 5.79 -19.78 7.09
C ALA A 119 5.40 -21.21 6.71
N LEU A 120 4.50 -21.38 5.74
CA LEU A 120 4.12 -22.68 5.21
C LEU A 120 5.33 -23.43 4.63
N LEU A 121 6.16 -22.77 3.83
CA LEU A 121 7.39 -23.37 3.30
C LEU A 121 8.34 -23.79 4.41
N LEU A 122 8.57 -22.93 5.41
CA LEU A 122 9.45 -23.23 6.54
C LEU A 122 8.89 -24.32 7.47
N SER A 123 7.57 -24.50 7.52
CA SER A 123 6.97 -25.58 8.31
C SER A 123 7.24 -26.98 7.74
N TYR A 124 7.35 -27.09 6.41
CA TYR A 124 7.66 -28.36 5.72
C TYR A 124 9.16 -28.53 5.45
N TYR A 125 9.88 -27.42 5.25
CA TYR A 125 11.29 -27.39 4.87
C TYR A 125 12.06 -26.41 5.78
N PRO A 126 12.25 -26.75 7.07
CA PRO A 126 12.82 -25.84 8.07
C PRO A 126 14.28 -25.45 7.81
N ASP A 127 15.01 -26.24 7.02
CA ASP A 127 16.41 -25.97 6.67
C ASP A 127 16.59 -24.90 5.59
N LEU A 128 15.50 -24.50 4.91
CA LEU A 128 15.54 -23.44 3.91
C LEU A 128 16.01 -22.12 4.53
N LYS A 129 17.02 -21.53 3.91
CA LYS A 129 17.48 -20.19 4.26
C LYS A 129 16.52 -19.13 3.73
N PRO A 130 16.44 -17.94 4.37
CA PRO A 130 15.52 -16.89 3.94
C PRO A 130 15.64 -16.51 2.46
N TYR A 131 16.86 -16.49 1.90
CA TYR A 131 17.05 -16.20 0.48
C TYR A 131 16.50 -17.30 -0.44
N GLN A 132 16.55 -18.57 0.00
CA GLN A 132 16.00 -19.71 -0.76
C GLN A 132 14.47 -19.65 -0.74
N VAL A 133 13.86 -19.31 0.40
CA VAL A 133 12.41 -19.09 0.51
C VAL A 133 11.96 -17.99 -0.46
N ARG A 134 12.65 -16.84 -0.45
CA ARG A 134 12.40 -15.76 -1.41
C ARG A 134 12.51 -16.22 -2.85
N GLU A 135 13.57 -16.95 -3.18
CA GLU A 135 13.80 -17.45 -4.54
C GLU A 135 12.69 -18.40 -4.99
N ILE A 136 12.28 -19.34 -4.13
CA ILE A 136 11.19 -20.29 -4.40
C ILE A 136 9.90 -19.51 -4.69
N ILE A 137 9.51 -18.58 -3.81
CA ILE A 137 8.28 -17.78 -3.97
C ILE A 137 8.32 -16.99 -5.28
N MET A 138 9.45 -16.35 -5.60
CA MET A 138 9.58 -15.57 -6.83
C MET A 138 9.50 -16.41 -8.11
N LYS A 139 10.07 -17.62 -8.09
CA LYS A 139 10.12 -18.51 -9.25
C LYS A 139 8.83 -19.32 -9.42
N SER A 140 8.06 -19.51 -8.36
CA SER A 140 6.85 -20.34 -8.37
C SER A 140 5.54 -19.58 -8.65
N VAL A 141 5.59 -18.26 -8.84
CA VAL A 141 4.40 -17.44 -9.11
C VAL A 141 3.59 -17.97 -10.29
N THR A 142 2.27 -17.79 -10.23
CA THR A 142 1.42 -17.89 -11.42
C THR A 142 1.68 -16.67 -12.30
N LYS A 143 2.28 -16.90 -13.47
CA LYS A 143 2.53 -15.83 -14.45
C LYS A 143 1.20 -15.32 -15.02
N VAL A 144 1.07 -14.01 -15.08
CA VAL A 144 -0.09 -13.34 -15.68
C VAL A 144 0.22 -13.09 -17.16
N GLN A 145 -0.55 -13.72 -18.04
CA GLN A 145 -0.32 -13.62 -19.49
C GLN A 145 -0.97 -12.37 -20.10
N GLN A 146 -2.09 -11.92 -19.53
CA GLN A 146 -2.81 -10.75 -19.98
C GLN A 146 -2.11 -9.44 -19.59
N LYS A 147 -2.42 -8.38 -20.35
CA LYS A 147 -2.02 -7.01 -19.98
C LYS A 147 -2.94 -6.46 -18.91
N VAL A 148 -2.37 -5.79 -17.93
CA VAL A 148 -3.10 -5.13 -16.84
C VAL A 148 -3.04 -3.62 -16.97
N LYS A 149 -4.08 -2.95 -16.50
CA LYS A 149 -4.21 -1.50 -16.46
C LYS A 149 -3.54 -0.95 -15.20
N TYR A 150 -2.89 0.20 -15.33
CA TYR A 150 -2.46 1.00 -14.19
C TYR A 150 -2.32 2.47 -14.61
N LYS A 151 -2.27 3.36 -13.62
CA LYS A 151 -1.98 4.78 -13.84
C LYS A 151 -0.47 5.00 -13.81
N ASN A 152 0.09 5.58 -14.87
CA ASN A 152 1.51 5.96 -14.91
C ASN A 152 1.78 7.25 -14.11
N ASP A 153 3.02 7.73 -14.10
CA ASP A 153 3.42 8.96 -13.39
C ASP A 153 2.74 10.23 -13.91
N LYS A 154 2.17 10.18 -15.12
CA LYS A 154 1.36 11.25 -15.74
C LYS A 154 -0.13 11.09 -15.45
N ASN A 155 -0.51 10.13 -14.61
CA ASN A 155 -1.89 9.79 -14.26
C ASN A 155 -2.73 9.28 -15.45
N GLU A 156 -2.07 8.78 -16.50
CA GLU A 156 -2.69 8.19 -17.68
C GLU A 156 -2.91 6.69 -17.47
N THR A 157 -4.06 6.17 -17.92
CA THR A 157 -4.31 4.72 -17.90
C THR A 157 -3.55 4.04 -19.03
N VAL A 158 -2.56 3.23 -18.67
CA VAL A 158 -1.77 2.43 -19.61
C VAL A 158 -2.03 0.95 -19.40
N ARG A 159 -1.79 0.14 -20.44
CA ARG A 159 -1.84 -1.32 -20.38
C ARG A 159 -0.46 -1.90 -20.64
N SER A 160 0.04 -2.71 -19.72
CA SER A 160 1.35 -3.37 -19.89
C SER A 160 1.29 -4.83 -19.43
N PRO A 161 2.19 -5.69 -19.94
CA PRO A 161 2.43 -7.01 -19.37
C PRO A 161 2.72 -6.93 -17.87
N PHE A 162 2.35 -7.96 -17.12
CA PHE A 162 2.56 -7.99 -15.67
C PHE A 162 4.06 -7.98 -15.29
N SER A 163 4.92 -8.46 -16.19
CA SER A 163 6.39 -8.42 -16.08
C SER A 163 7.00 -7.02 -16.18
N ASP A 164 6.24 -6.02 -16.64
CA ASP A 164 6.69 -4.62 -16.65
C ASP A 164 6.30 -3.86 -15.37
N ILE A 165 5.45 -4.47 -14.54
CA ILE A 165 4.97 -3.88 -13.29
C ILE A 165 5.45 -4.62 -12.03
N SER A 166 6.15 -5.75 -12.19
CA SER A 166 6.76 -6.53 -11.11
C SER A 166 7.93 -7.37 -11.63
N VAL A 167 8.86 -7.72 -10.74
CA VAL A 167 10.05 -8.54 -11.03
C VAL A 167 9.65 -9.96 -11.45
N SER A 168 8.77 -10.60 -10.67
CA SER A 168 8.30 -11.95 -10.96
C SER A 168 7.28 -12.00 -12.08
N GLY A 169 6.60 -10.90 -12.42
CA GLY A 169 5.56 -10.89 -13.44
C GLY A 169 4.36 -11.79 -13.10
N GLY A 170 4.08 -12.02 -11.82
CA GLY A 170 3.02 -12.94 -11.41
C GLY A 170 2.52 -12.75 -9.99
N ILE A 171 1.53 -13.60 -9.66
CA ILE A 171 0.88 -13.67 -8.35
C ILE A 171 1.41 -14.90 -7.61
N VAL A 172 1.65 -14.79 -6.30
CA VAL A 172 2.13 -15.90 -5.47
C VAL A 172 1.23 -17.13 -5.60
N ASN A 173 1.85 -18.31 -5.61
CA ASN A 173 1.16 -19.59 -5.74
C ASN A 173 1.76 -20.60 -4.74
N ALA A 174 0.96 -20.97 -3.73
CA ALA A 174 1.40 -21.85 -2.66
C ALA A 174 1.71 -23.28 -3.13
N TYR A 175 0.88 -23.84 -4.01
CA TYR A 175 1.08 -25.19 -4.54
C TYR A 175 2.38 -25.29 -5.34
N ASN A 176 2.60 -24.35 -6.26
CA ASN A 176 3.84 -24.31 -7.05
C ASN A 176 5.06 -24.07 -6.17
N ALA A 177 4.94 -23.26 -5.11
CA ALA A 177 6.03 -23.00 -4.17
C ALA A 177 6.43 -24.28 -3.43
N LEU A 178 5.47 -25.03 -2.89
CA LEU A 178 5.74 -26.31 -2.22
C LEU A 178 6.31 -27.35 -3.19
N LYS A 179 5.76 -27.45 -4.39
CA LYS A 179 6.28 -28.35 -5.44
C LYS A 179 7.74 -28.02 -5.79
N MET A 180 8.07 -26.74 -5.90
CA MET A 180 9.43 -26.29 -6.19
C MET A 180 10.37 -26.56 -5.00
N ALA A 181 9.92 -26.29 -3.78
CA ALA A 181 10.66 -26.56 -2.55
C ALA A 181 11.03 -28.04 -2.40
N ALA A 182 10.11 -28.95 -2.77
CA ALA A 182 10.36 -30.40 -2.74
C ALA A 182 11.53 -30.85 -3.61
N SER A 183 11.79 -30.14 -4.72
CA SER A 183 12.90 -30.39 -5.65
C SER A 183 14.07 -29.43 -5.47
N TYR A 184 14.04 -28.56 -4.46
CA TYR A 184 15.02 -27.50 -4.34
C TYR A 184 16.36 -28.10 -3.88
N PRO A 185 17.47 -27.86 -4.61
CA PRO A 185 18.75 -28.46 -4.27
C PRO A 185 19.26 -27.87 -2.95
N VAL A 186 19.29 -28.71 -1.92
CA VAL A 186 19.95 -28.41 -0.66
C VAL A 186 21.45 -28.55 -0.91
N LYS A 187 22.17 -27.42 -0.88
CA LYS A 187 23.64 -27.41 -0.92
C LYS A 187 24.20 -27.47 0.49
#